data_AF-A0A1F6JGV5-F1
#
_entry.id   AF-A0A1F6JGV5-F1
#
_cell.length_a   1.000
_cell.length_b   1.000
_cell.length_c   1.000
_cell.angle_alpha   90.00
_cell.angle_beta   90.00
_cell.angle_gamma   90.00
#
_symmetry.space_group_name_H-M   'P 1'
#
loop_
_entity.id
_entity.type
_entity.pdbx_description
1 polymer ?
#
loop_
_entity_poly.entity_id
_entity_poly.type
_entity_poly.pdbx_seq_one_letter_code
_entity_poly.pdbx_strand_id
1 'polypeptide(L)'
;MIERQTYTPNFEEERKLVYNPSFDERDYRSFHQLTFSEQQRLKTYTRRQLETYIGERVSAIRSTTRFEIVEEKMVADGVNQSMEDMVRKGVEYRRKYGNPLDFDREDAELLGAVKTQAELTVKDSKVGAKRLSVSSRGEKGSDYTNNFFDVYELKEDENGKRYVELNRYLSTLTLEQYKEKLKPFTNCQSYERASDFLKEPINVDVFESSDDVQKYLNKDAVALDEEKLELINKINARLTVSYINSLIKNPYDFFTHRLKFNSVLNQTDETLSAIVNNDNEFIKKLEYWAAFAPDEQVERKAATMGMFTPRVAGGPCPGVSAGFNLASAENINNPYSVAQFGQKKTEQTTLCCKCPFCQRQVEAAIGGGRISCPECGKSAPYSKLN
;
A
#
# COMPACT_ATOMS: atom_id res chain seq x y z
N MET A 1 -10.69 39.93 30.98
CA MET A 1 -11.07 39.65 29.58
C MET A 1 -9.89 38.96 28.92
N ILE A 2 -10.01 37.67 28.62
CA ILE A 2 -8.96 36.94 27.92
C ILE A 2 -9.47 36.81 26.48
N GLU A 3 -8.81 37.50 25.56
CA GLU A 3 -9.02 37.34 24.12
C GLU A 3 -8.76 35.89 23.75
N ARG A 4 -9.81 35.19 23.34
CA ARG A 4 -9.65 33.91 22.66
C ARG A 4 -9.11 34.22 21.27
N GLN A 5 -7.79 34.18 21.12
CA GLN A 5 -7.19 34.02 19.79
C GLN A 5 -7.75 32.73 19.20
N THR A 6 -8.55 32.87 18.15
CA THR A 6 -8.94 31.77 17.28
C THR A 6 -7.67 31.22 16.66
N TYR A 7 -7.24 30.06 17.16
CA TYR A 7 -6.26 29.23 16.48
C TYR A 7 -6.90 28.72 15.18
N THR A 8 -6.46 29.30 14.06
CA THR A 8 -6.70 28.74 12.74
C THR A 8 -5.52 27.80 12.47
N PRO A 9 -5.73 26.47 12.38
CA PRO A 9 -4.65 25.57 12.03
C PRO A 9 -4.12 25.96 10.65
N ASN A 10 -2.82 26.20 10.55
CA ASN A 10 -2.14 26.33 9.27
C ASN A 10 -2.01 24.91 8.71
N PHE A 11 -2.94 24.50 7.84
CA PHE A 11 -2.83 23.25 7.08
C PHE A 11 -1.80 23.46 5.96
N GLU A 12 -0.53 23.54 6.32
CA GLU A 12 0.57 23.34 5.37
C GLU A 12 0.59 21.84 5.01
N GLU A 13 0.23 21.54 3.76
CA GLU A 13 0.27 20.23 3.08
C GLU A 13 0.06 18.99 3.98
N GLU A 14 -1.18 18.51 4.08
CA GLU A 14 -1.43 17.16 4.62
C GLU A 14 -0.57 16.14 3.87
N ARG A 15 0.44 15.58 4.56
CA ARG A 15 1.33 14.57 3.97
C ARG A 15 0.53 13.32 3.65
N LYS A 16 0.42 12.99 2.36
CA LYS A 16 -0.20 11.75 1.88
C LYS A 16 0.76 10.58 2.12
N LEU A 17 0.51 9.77 3.15
CA LEU A 17 1.32 8.58 3.41
C LEU A 17 0.96 7.45 2.44
N VAL A 18 1.96 6.74 1.92
CA VAL A 18 1.81 5.52 1.10
C VAL A 18 1.45 4.27 1.91
N TYR A 19 1.43 4.36 3.24
CA TYR A 19 0.79 3.37 4.09
C TYR A 19 0.10 4.10 5.22
N ASN A 20 -1.21 3.87 5.38
CA ASN A 20 -1.98 4.51 6.43
C ASN A 20 -2.44 3.50 7.50
N PRO A 21 -1.81 3.52 8.70
CA PRO A 21 -2.20 2.70 9.85
C PRO A 21 -3.68 2.81 10.24
N SER A 22 -4.38 3.91 9.94
CA SER A 22 -5.80 4.05 10.26
C SER A 22 -6.70 3.03 9.56
N PHE A 23 -6.24 2.46 8.44
CA PHE A 23 -6.94 1.35 7.82
C PHE A 23 -6.81 0.07 8.64
N ASP A 24 -5.63 -0.23 9.16
CA ASP A 24 -5.46 -1.36 10.06
C ASP A 24 -6.27 -1.14 11.34
N GLU A 25 -6.18 0.05 11.93
CA GLU A 25 -6.97 0.42 13.11
C GLU A 25 -8.45 0.17 12.88
N ARG A 26 -8.97 0.52 11.70
CA ARG A 26 -10.37 0.26 11.32
C ARG A 26 -10.63 -1.23 11.18
N ASP A 27 -9.82 -1.95 10.41
CA ASP A 27 -10.06 -3.34 10.06
C ASP A 27 -9.97 -4.25 11.29
N TYR A 28 -9.10 -3.93 12.25
CA TYR A 28 -8.92 -4.69 13.50
C TYR A 28 -9.97 -4.38 14.58
N ARG A 29 -10.81 -3.34 14.45
CA ARG A 29 -11.93 -3.09 15.40
C ARG A 29 -12.90 -4.27 15.50
N SER A 30 -13.07 -5.02 14.41
CA SER A 30 -13.94 -6.18 14.35
C SER A 30 -13.19 -7.52 14.47
N PHE A 31 -11.89 -7.50 14.79
CA PHE A 31 -11.02 -8.68 14.76
C PHE A 31 -11.57 -9.87 15.55
N HIS A 32 -12.05 -9.63 16.78
CA HIS A 32 -12.60 -10.68 17.65
C HIS A 32 -13.94 -11.26 17.17
N GLN A 33 -14.60 -10.61 16.21
CA GLN A 33 -15.86 -11.09 15.60
C GLN A 33 -15.60 -11.97 14.37
N LEU A 34 -14.35 -12.02 13.89
CA LEU A 34 -13.94 -12.85 12.76
C LEU A 34 -13.73 -14.31 13.18
N THR A 35 -13.97 -15.24 12.26
CA THR A 35 -13.56 -16.64 12.42
C THR A 35 -12.04 -16.77 12.51
N PHE A 36 -11.53 -17.88 13.06
CA PHE A 36 -10.07 -18.11 13.15
C PHE A 36 -9.36 -18.00 11.78
N SER A 37 -9.97 -18.52 10.71
CA SER A 37 -9.41 -18.41 9.36
C SER A 37 -9.34 -16.96 8.87
N GLU A 38 -10.42 -16.18 9.06
CA GLU A 38 -10.44 -14.76 8.71
C GLU A 38 -9.43 -13.95 9.54
N GLN A 39 -9.25 -14.26 10.83
CA GLN A 39 -8.25 -13.64 11.69
C GLN A 39 -6.82 -13.86 11.16
N GLN A 40 -6.47 -15.10 10.78
CA GLN A 40 -5.15 -15.37 10.21
C GLN A 40 -4.97 -14.66 8.86
N ARG A 41 -6.00 -14.62 8.00
CA ARG A 41 -5.94 -13.88 6.72
C ARG A 41 -5.68 -12.40 6.94
N LEU A 42 -6.37 -11.75 7.88
CA LEU A 42 -6.17 -10.33 8.17
C LEU A 42 -4.75 -10.04 8.71
N LYS A 43 -4.22 -10.91 9.57
CA LYS A 43 -2.83 -10.81 10.05
C LYS A 43 -1.81 -10.94 8.92
N THR A 44 -1.98 -11.95 8.06
CA THR A 44 -1.11 -12.17 6.89
C THR A 44 -1.19 -11.00 5.93
N TYR A 45 -2.40 -10.48 5.71
CA TYR A 45 -2.62 -9.30 4.90
C TYR A 45 -1.85 -8.09 5.44
N THR A 46 -2.09 -7.67 6.69
CA THR A 46 -1.39 -6.51 7.27
C THR A 46 0.13 -6.67 7.25
N ARG A 47 0.63 -7.88 7.51
CA ARG A 47 2.06 -8.17 7.43
C ARG A 47 2.61 -7.94 6.01
N ARG A 48 1.99 -8.56 5.00
CA ARG A 48 2.39 -8.43 3.59
C ARG A 48 2.36 -6.97 3.14
N GLN A 49 1.41 -6.21 3.66
CA GLN A 49 1.24 -4.81 3.34
C GLN A 49 2.38 -3.95 3.89
N LEU A 50 2.79 -4.20 5.14
CA LEU A 50 3.97 -3.57 5.74
C LEU A 50 5.26 -3.97 5.03
N GLU A 51 5.44 -5.26 4.70
CA GLU A 51 6.62 -5.75 3.97
C GLU A 51 6.72 -5.11 2.57
N THR A 52 5.58 -4.94 1.89
CA THR A 52 5.49 -4.21 0.62
C THR A 52 5.90 -2.75 0.83
N TYR A 53 5.32 -2.07 1.82
CA TYR A 53 5.66 -0.69 2.15
C TYR A 53 7.14 -0.49 2.51
N ILE A 54 7.75 -1.46 3.20
CA ILE A 54 9.19 -1.48 3.50
C ILE A 54 10.00 -1.60 2.19
N GLY A 55 9.66 -2.55 1.31
CA GLY A 55 10.35 -2.73 0.02
C GLY A 55 10.28 -1.49 -0.86
N GLU A 56 9.11 -0.88 -0.89
CA GLU A 56 8.86 0.39 -1.54
C GLU A 56 9.68 1.55 -0.94
N ARG A 57 9.78 1.63 0.39
CA ARG A 57 10.58 2.63 1.11
C ARG A 57 12.07 2.55 0.80
N VAL A 58 12.59 1.34 0.62
CA VAL A 58 14.02 1.10 0.38
C VAL A 58 14.37 0.97 -1.10
N SER A 59 13.42 1.28 -1.99
CA SER A 59 13.61 1.19 -3.45
C SER A 59 14.08 -0.20 -3.88
N ALA A 60 13.44 -1.26 -3.37
CA ALA A 60 13.73 -2.61 -3.82
C ALA A 60 13.48 -2.76 -5.33
N ILE A 61 14.33 -3.53 -6.01
CA ILE A 61 14.24 -3.74 -7.47
C ILE A 61 12.89 -4.33 -7.86
N ARG A 62 12.34 -5.22 -7.04
CA ARG A 62 11.21 -6.07 -7.37
C ARG A 62 10.26 -6.23 -6.18
N SER A 63 8.96 -6.23 -6.46
CA SER A 63 7.91 -6.72 -5.57
C SER A 63 7.06 -7.73 -6.33
N THR A 64 6.76 -8.87 -5.71
CA THR A 64 6.01 -9.96 -6.34
C THR A 64 4.67 -10.16 -5.63
N THR A 65 3.60 -10.29 -6.41
CA THR A 65 2.25 -10.64 -5.92
C THR A 65 1.71 -11.81 -6.72
N ARG A 66 1.23 -12.85 -6.02
CA ARG A 66 0.53 -13.98 -6.62
C ARG A 66 -0.99 -13.75 -6.58
N PHE A 67 -1.64 -13.92 -7.72
CA PHE A 67 -3.08 -13.92 -7.88
C PHE A 67 -3.58 -15.31 -8.30
N GLU A 68 -4.48 -15.87 -7.52
CA GLU A 68 -5.23 -17.06 -7.88
C GLU A 68 -6.29 -16.71 -8.93
N ILE A 69 -6.55 -17.62 -9.87
CA ILE A 69 -7.62 -17.45 -10.86
C ILE A 69 -8.89 -18.13 -10.34
N VAL A 70 -9.93 -17.33 -10.09
CA VAL A 70 -11.24 -17.78 -9.62
C VAL A 70 -12.30 -17.18 -10.52
N GLU A 71 -13.04 -18.01 -11.26
CA GLU A 71 -14.09 -17.55 -12.19
C GLU A 71 -13.59 -16.45 -13.14
N GLU A 72 -12.43 -16.68 -13.77
CA GLU A 72 -11.77 -15.71 -14.68
C GLU A 72 -11.39 -14.37 -14.03
N LYS A 73 -11.34 -14.31 -12.70
CA LYS A 73 -10.86 -13.14 -11.95
C LYS A 73 -9.55 -13.43 -11.25
N MET A 74 -8.68 -12.43 -11.19
CA MET A 74 -7.45 -12.49 -10.40
C MET A 74 -7.79 -12.13 -8.94
N VAL A 75 -7.49 -13.02 -7.99
CA VAL A 75 -7.75 -12.83 -6.56
C VAL A 75 -6.45 -13.00 -5.79
N ALA A 76 -6.02 -11.95 -5.10
CA ALA A 76 -4.77 -12.00 -4.34
C ALA A 76 -4.91 -12.88 -3.09
N ASP A 77 -3.83 -13.56 -2.71
CA ASP A 77 -3.84 -14.38 -1.49
C ASP A 77 -4.18 -13.56 -0.24
N GLY A 78 -5.02 -14.12 0.62
CA GLY A 78 -5.54 -13.48 1.82
C GLY A 78 -6.67 -12.45 1.59
N VAL A 79 -7.12 -12.23 0.35
CA VAL A 79 -8.16 -11.23 0.01
C VAL A 79 -9.37 -11.91 -0.64
N ASN A 80 -10.58 -11.54 -0.19
CA ASN A 80 -11.85 -12.04 -0.79
C ASN A 80 -12.36 -11.13 -1.90
N GLN A 81 -11.48 -10.50 -2.68
CA GLN A 81 -11.84 -9.48 -3.66
C GLN A 81 -10.96 -9.64 -4.91
N SER A 82 -11.56 -9.39 -6.08
CA SER A 82 -10.83 -9.40 -7.35
C SER A 82 -9.88 -8.20 -7.48
N MET A 83 -8.81 -8.36 -8.24
CA MET A 83 -7.86 -7.28 -8.57
C MET A 83 -8.59 -6.08 -9.18
N GLU A 84 -9.50 -6.31 -10.13
CA GLU A 84 -10.32 -5.26 -10.72
C GLU A 84 -11.06 -4.46 -9.65
N ASP A 85 -11.78 -5.13 -8.75
CA ASP A 85 -12.55 -4.42 -7.73
C ASP A 85 -11.61 -3.66 -6.76
N MET A 86 -10.41 -4.20 -6.50
CA MET A 86 -9.41 -3.55 -5.66
C MET A 86 -8.90 -2.25 -6.30
N VAL A 87 -8.52 -2.31 -7.58
CA VAL A 87 -8.07 -1.13 -8.34
C VAL A 87 -9.21 -0.13 -8.46
N ARG A 88 -10.43 -0.58 -8.81
CA ARG A 88 -11.63 0.28 -8.92
C ARG A 88 -11.91 1.06 -7.63
N LYS A 89 -11.86 0.39 -6.47
CA LYS A 89 -11.99 1.07 -5.17
C LYS A 89 -10.88 2.09 -4.94
N GLY A 90 -9.65 1.77 -5.33
CA GLY A 90 -8.53 2.71 -5.30
C GLY A 90 -8.81 3.96 -6.13
N VAL A 91 -9.28 3.79 -7.37
CA VAL A 91 -9.66 4.89 -8.27
C VAL A 91 -10.80 5.72 -7.69
N GLU A 92 -11.91 5.10 -7.28
CA GLU A 92 -13.06 5.79 -6.68
C GLU A 92 -12.68 6.62 -5.45
N TYR A 93 -11.81 6.04 -4.62
CA TYR A 93 -11.28 6.72 -3.45
C TYR A 93 -10.46 7.95 -3.86
N ARG A 94 -9.52 7.79 -4.80
CA ARG A 94 -8.65 8.89 -5.25
C ARG A 94 -9.40 9.96 -6.03
N ARG A 95 -10.44 9.61 -6.77
CA ARG A 95 -11.38 10.57 -7.37
C ARG A 95 -12.00 11.50 -6.33
N LYS A 96 -12.19 11.02 -5.09
CA LYS A 96 -12.82 11.78 -4.02
C LYS A 96 -11.83 12.59 -3.17
N TYR A 97 -10.61 12.09 -2.97
CA TYR A 97 -9.66 12.64 -2.00
C TYR A 97 -8.27 12.95 -2.55
N GLY A 98 -7.93 12.37 -3.70
CA GLY A 98 -6.61 12.44 -4.32
C GLY A 98 -6.41 13.70 -5.16
N ASN A 99 -5.27 13.75 -5.85
CA ASN A 99 -4.91 14.86 -6.72
C ASN A 99 -5.68 14.78 -8.05
N PRO A 100 -6.47 15.81 -8.43
CA PRO A 100 -7.19 15.82 -9.70
C PRO A 100 -6.30 15.70 -10.94
N LEU A 101 -5.03 16.12 -10.86
CA LEU A 101 -4.06 15.97 -11.96
C LEU A 101 -3.81 14.50 -12.31
N ASP A 102 -4.01 13.59 -11.36
CA ASP A 102 -3.71 12.18 -11.54
C ASP A 102 -4.91 11.36 -11.99
N PHE A 103 -6.11 11.95 -12.09
CA PHE A 103 -7.34 11.21 -12.36
C PHE A 103 -7.35 10.44 -13.67
N ASP A 104 -6.79 11.01 -14.74
CA ASP A 104 -6.67 10.32 -16.03
C ASP A 104 -5.73 9.11 -15.93
N ARG A 105 -4.71 9.20 -15.06
CA ARG A 105 -3.78 8.12 -14.77
C ARG A 105 -4.46 7.00 -13.97
N GLU A 106 -5.24 7.35 -12.96
CA GLU A 106 -6.02 6.40 -12.15
C GLU A 106 -6.98 5.58 -13.02
N ASP A 107 -7.74 6.25 -13.89
CA ASP A 107 -8.68 5.60 -14.79
C ASP A 107 -7.95 4.68 -15.78
N ALA A 108 -6.80 5.12 -16.30
CA ALA A 108 -5.98 4.30 -17.18
C ALA A 108 -5.45 3.04 -16.50
N GLU A 109 -5.04 3.11 -15.22
CA GLU A 109 -4.61 1.95 -14.44
C GLU A 109 -5.74 0.92 -14.30
N LEU A 110 -6.97 1.37 -14.01
CA LEU A 110 -8.14 0.50 -13.97
C LEU A 110 -8.42 -0.18 -15.32
N LEU A 111 -8.40 0.59 -16.41
CA LEU A 111 -8.63 0.04 -17.76
C LEU A 111 -7.57 -1.01 -18.13
N GLY A 112 -6.30 -0.73 -17.86
CA GLY A 112 -5.21 -1.67 -18.10
C GLY A 112 -5.30 -2.93 -17.25
N ALA A 113 -5.65 -2.78 -15.96
CA ALA A 113 -5.83 -3.91 -15.04
C ALA A 113 -6.98 -4.82 -15.49
N VAL A 114 -8.12 -4.25 -15.90
CA VAL A 114 -9.28 -5.01 -16.41
C VAL A 114 -8.92 -5.80 -17.67
N LYS A 115 -8.21 -5.16 -18.63
CA LYS A 115 -7.76 -5.85 -19.85
C LYS A 115 -6.79 -6.98 -19.55
N THR A 116 -5.80 -6.71 -18.70
CA THR A 116 -4.81 -7.72 -18.30
C THR A 116 -5.49 -8.92 -17.65
N GLN A 117 -6.48 -8.67 -16.79
CA GLN A 117 -7.31 -9.73 -16.21
C GLN A 117 -8.01 -10.54 -17.30
N ALA A 118 -8.82 -9.88 -18.14
CA ALA A 118 -9.58 -10.54 -19.19
C ALA A 118 -8.71 -11.35 -20.16
N GLU A 119 -7.47 -10.93 -20.41
CA GLU A 119 -6.57 -11.64 -21.32
C GLU A 119 -5.82 -12.81 -20.68
N LEU A 120 -5.48 -12.75 -19.39
CA LEU A 120 -4.65 -13.78 -18.75
C LEU A 120 -5.47 -14.86 -18.02
N THR A 121 -6.71 -14.56 -17.62
CA THR A 121 -7.52 -15.48 -16.82
C THR A 121 -8.43 -16.39 -17.62
N VAL A 122 -8.63 -16.12 -18.92
CA VAL A 122 -9.47 -16.99 -19.77
C VAL A 122 -8.82 -18.35 -19.98
N LYS A 123 -9.66 -19.38 -20.13
CA LYS A 123 -9.23 -20.79 -20.17
C LYS A 123 -8.24 -21.08 -21.30
N ASP A 124 -8.34 -20.38 -22.42
CA ASP A 124 -7.50 -20.64 -23.59
C ASP A 124 -6.16 -19.87 -23.57
N SER A 125 -5.93 -19.02 -22.57
CA SER A 125 -4.65 -18.30 -22.46
C SER A 125 -3.50 -19.27 -22.18
N LYS A 126 -2.45 -19.14 -22.98
CA LYS A 126 -1.26 -20.00 -22.90
C LYS A 126 -0.44 -19.67 -21.66
N VAL A 127 -0.06 -20.71 -20.90
CA VAL A 127 0.91 -20.57 -19.81
C VAL A 127 2.20 -19.94 -20.36
N GLY A 128 2.73 -18.95 -19.62
CA GLY A 128 3.84 -18.10 -20.03
C GLY A 128 3.44 -16.83 -20.77
N ALA A 129 2.13 -16.59 -21.02
CA ALA A 129 1.64 -15.32 -21.52
C ALA A 129 1.94 -14.19 -20.52
N LYS A 130 2.41 -13.04 -21.04
CA LYS A 130 2.89 -11.89 -20.29
C LYS A 130 2.26 -10.59 -20.76
N ARG A 131 1.88 -9.74 -19.81
CA ARG A 131 1.46 -8.36 -20.07
C ARG A 131 2.30 -7.39 -19.27
N LEU A 132 2.85 -6.41 -19.97
CA LEU A 132 3.62 -5.33 -19.40
C LEU A 132 2.73 -4.09 -19.25
N SER A 133 2.60 -3.58 -18.03
CA SER A 133 2.00 -2.28 -17.76
C SER A 133 3.09 -1.30 -17.33
N VAL A 134 3.19 -0.15 -18.00
CA VAL A 134 4.22 0.86 -17.69
C VAL A 134 3.61 2.01 -16.91
N SER A 135 4.14 2.21 -15.71
CA SER A 135 3.75 3.24 -14.76
C SER A 135 4.84 4.30 -14.65
N SER A 136 5.01 5.11 -15.70
CA SER A 136 5.96 6.22 -15.65
C SER A 136 5.51 7.30 -14.66
N ARG A 137 6.48 8.11 -14.23
CA ARG A 137 6.30 9.26 -13.36
C ARG A 137 5.23 10.19 -13.92
N GLY A 138 4.39 10.71 -13.05
CA GLY A 138 3.37 11.69 -13.42
C GLY A 138 3.96 13.07 -13.76
N GLU A 139 3.10 13.96 -14.24
CA GLU A 139 3.47 15.32 -14.61
C GLU A 139 3.90 16.16 -13.38
N LYS A 140 4.44 17.36 -13.62
CA LYS A 140 4.83 18.25 -12.53
C LYS A 140 3.63 18.56 -11.64
N GLY A 141 3.73 18.25 -10.35
CA GLY A 141 2.64 18.41 -9.39
C GLY A 141 1.81 17.14 -9.15
N SER A 142 2.09 16.05 -9.87
CA SER A 142 1.54 14.71 -9.62
C SER A 142 2.03 14.13 -8.30
N ASP A 143 1.20 13.32 -7.65
CA ASP A 143 1.60 12.52 -6.48
C ASP A 143 2.50 11.33 -6.88
N TYR A 144 2.66 11.06 -8.18
CA TYR A 144 3.42 9.94 -8.73
C TYR A 144 4.85 10.33 -9.07
N THR A 145 5.78 10.12 -8.13
CA THR A 145 7.16 10.63 -8.24
C THR A 145 8.17 9.65 -8.84
N ASN A 146 7.82 8.37 -8.96
CA ASN A 146 8.73 7.30 -9.38
C ASN A 146 8.22 6.61 -10.65
N ASN A 147 9.11 5.95 -11.41
CA ASN A 147 8.73 5.12 -12.54
C ASN A 147 8.72 3.64 -12.10
N PHE A 148 7.69 2.91 -12.54
CA PHE A 148 7.59 1.48 -12.37
C PHE A 148 7.15 0.84 -13.67
N PHE A 149 7.39 -0.46 -13.78
CA PHE A 149 6.62 -1.29 -14.68
C PHE A 149 6.25 -2.60 -14.01
N ASP A 150 5.10 -3.12 -14.42
CA ASP A 150 4.47 -4.30 -13.86
C ASP A 150 4.43 -5.36 -14.96
N VAL A 151 4.95 -6.55 -14.67
CA VAL A 151 4.85 -7.71 -15.56
C VAL A 151 3.90 -8.70 -14.94
N TYR A 152 2.77 -8.92 -15.60
CA TYR A 152 1.79 -9.95 -15.26
C TYR A 152 2.11 -11.18 -16.09
N GLU A 153 2.42 -12.30 -15.45
CA GLU A 153 2.78 -13.55 -16.10
C GLU A 153 1.83 -14.66 -15.67
N LEU A 154 1.17 -15.30 -16.64
CA LEU A 154 0.35 -16.47 -16.38
C LEU A 154 1.25 -17.70 -16.17
N LYS A 155 1.17 -18.32 -15.00
CA LYS A 155 1.94 -19.49 -14.60
C LYS A 155 1.03 -20.66 -14.23
N GLU A 156 1.64 -21.83 -14.11
CA GLU A 156 1.00 -23.06 -13.66
C GLU A 156 1.87 -23.65 -12.54
N ASP A 157 1.23 -24.06 -11.44
CA ASP A 157 1.94 -24.71 -10.33
C ASP A 157 2.12 -26.22 -10.57
N GLU A 158 2.85 -26.89 -9.67
CA GLU A 158 3.15 -28.32 -9.77
C GLU A 158 1.89 -29.21 -9.82
N ASN A 159 0.74 -28.72 -9.39
CA ASN A 159 -0.53 -29.44 -9.40
C ASN A 159 -1.37 -29.14 -10.65
N GLY A 160 -0.83 -28.41 -11.63
CA GLY A 160 -1.55 -27.99 -12.82
C GLY A 160 -2.53 -26.84 -12.59
N LYS A 161 -2.46 -26.16 -11.43
CA LYS A 161 -3.33 -25.03 -11.13
C LYS A 161 -2.73 -23.75 -11.70
N ARG A 162 -3.51 -23.06 -12.52
CA ARG A 162 -3.12 -21.78 -13.13
C ARG A 162 -3.25 -20.61 -12.15
N TYR A 163 -2.27 -19.71 -12.18
CA TYR A 163 -2.23 -18.48 -11.39
C TYR A 163 -1.54 -17.36 -12.19
N VAL A 164 -1.73 -16.11 -11.78
CA VAL A 164 -1.01 -14.96 -12.36
C VAL A 164 -0.02 -14.44 -11.34
N GLU A 165 1.24 -14.31 -11.74
CA GLU A 165 2.28 -13.65 -10.96
C GLU A 165 2.48 -12.23 -11.49
N LEU A 166 2.32 -11.24 -10.62
CA LEU A 166 2.64 -9.84 -10.89
C LEU A 166 4.00 -9.53 -10.28
N ASN A 167 4.94 -9.12 -11.13
CA ASN A 167 6.22 -8.57 -10.70
C ASN A 167 6.25 -7.07 -11.01
N ARG A 168 6.27 -6.24 -9.97
CA ARG A 168 6.49 -4.80 -10.07
C ARG A 168 7.97 -4.49 -9.94
N TYR A 169 8.50 -3.74 -10.89
CA TYR A 169 9.90 -3.34 -10.91
C TYR A 169 10.03 -1.82 -10.84
N LEU A 170 10.92 -1.34 -9.97
CA LEU A 170 11.34 0.06 -9.98
C LEU A 170 12.12 0.34 -11.27
N SER A 171 11.84 1.45 -11.95
CA SER A 171 12.56 1.82 -13.16
C SER A 171 13.16 3.22 -13.08
N THR A 172 14.31 3.35 -13.73
CA THR A 172 14.98 4.64 -13.96
C THR A 172 14.68 5.20 -15.36
N LEU A 173 13.91 4.47 -16.18
CA LEU A 173 13.61 4.88 -17.54
C LEU A 173 12.66 6.09 -17.58
N THR A 174 12.96 7.02 -18.48
CA THR A 174 12.05 8.09 -18.88
C THR A 174 10.98 7.59 -19.84
N LEU A 175 9.92 8.37 -20.03
CA LEU A 175 8.85 8.06 -20.98
C LEU A 175 9.37 7.87 -22.41
N GLU A 176 10.31 8.70 -22.87
CA GLU A 176 10.95 8.57 -24.18
C GLU A 176 11.82 7.30 -24.29
N GLN A 177 12.52 6.93 -23.22
CA GLN A 177 13.28 5.68 -23.19
C GLN A 177 12.37 4.45 -23.23
N TYR A 178 11.21 4.50 -22.56
CA TYR A 178 10.18 3.47 -22.70
C TYR A 178 9.68 3.36 -24.15
N LYS A 179 9.39 4.50 -24.81
CA LYS A 179 8.96 4.48 -26.22
C LYS A 179 9.96 3.79 -27.13
N GLU A 180 11.24 4.18 -27.03
CA GLU A 180 12.30 3.61 -27.85
C GLU A 180 12.47 2.10 -27.60
N LYS A 181 12.49 1.68 -26.33
CA LYS A 181 12.63 0.27 -25.95
C LYS A 181 11.41 -0.58 -26.30
N LEU A 182 10.20 -0.03 -26.24
CA LEU A 182 8.96 -0.79 -26.43
C LEU A 182 8.40 -0.72 -27.86
N LYS A 183 8.99 0.10 -28.73
CA LYS A 183 8.69 0.17 -30.17
C LYS A 183 8.63 -1.19 -30.88
N PRO A 184 9.45 -2.21 -30.55
CA PRO A 184 9.34 -3.52 -31.18
C PRO A 184 8.06 -4.30 -30.82
N PHE A 185 7.38 -3.94 -29.72
CA PHE A 185 6.24 -4.67 -29.18
C PHE A 185 4.91 -3.93 -29.35
N THR A 186 4.95 -2.60 -29.43
CA THR A 186 3.76 -1.77 -29.58
C THR A 186 4.07 -0.47 -30.32
N ASN A 187 3.07 0.09 -30.98
CA ASN A 187 3.17 1.43 -31.56
C ASN A 187 2.88 2.50 -30.51
N CYS A 188 3.89 2.82 -29.70
CA CYS A 188 3.82 3.84 -28.65
C CYS A 188 4.25 5.25 -29.10
N GLN A 189 4.37 5.50 -30.42
CA GLN A 189 4.81 6.81 -30.93
C GLN A 189 3.86 7.95 -30.54
N SER A 190 2.56 7.65 -30.43
CA SER A 190 1.53 8.61 -30.02
C SER A 190 1.35 8.74 -28.50
N TYR A 191 2.12 8.01 -27.69
CA TYR A 191 1.92 7.98 -26.24
C TYR A 191 2.60 9.18 -25.62
N GLU A 192 1.87 10.19 -25.18
CA GLU A 192 2.49 11.41 -24.66
C GLU A 192 2.62 11.39 -23.14
N ARG A 193 1.76 10.60 -22.47
CA ARG A 193 1.60 10.62 -21.02
C ARG A 193 1.62 9.21 -20.43
N ALA A 194 1.81 9.14 -19.11
CA ALA A 194 1.85 7.87 -18.39
C ALA A 194 0.53 7.07 -18.51
N SER A 195 -0.60 7.76 -18.61
CA SER A 195 -1.92 7.16 -18.83
C SER A 195 -2.04 6.43 -20.17
N ASP A 196 -1.31 6.86 -21.22
CA ASP A 196 -1.33 6.19 -22.52
C ASP A 196 -0.71 4.80 -22.47
N PHE A 197 0.36 4.65 -21.69
CA PHE A 197 1.00 3.37 -21.43
C PHE A 197 0.16 2.47 -20.51
N LEU A 198 -0.45 3.04 -19.48
CA LEU A 198 -1.24 2.28 -18.51
C LEU A 198 -2.49 1.65 -19.11
N LYS A 199 -3.20 2.37 -19.99
CA LYS A 199 -4.51 1.94 -20.50
C LYS A 199 -4.44 0.76 -21.48
N GLU A 200 -3.27 0.52 -22.07
CA GLU A 200 -3.00 -0.54 -23.05
C GLU A 200 -1.81 -1.39 -22.60
N PRO A 201 -2.04 -2.48 -21.84
CA PRO A 201 -1.00 -3.43 -21.48
C PRO A 201 -0.34 -4.01 -22.73
N ILE A 202 0.99 -4.09 -22.73
CA ILE A 202 1.78 -4.49 -23.89
C ILE A 202 2.03 -6.00 -23.83
N ASN A 203 1.76 -6.71 -24.92
CA ASN A 203 2.15 -8.11 -25.05
C ASN A 203 3.67 -8.22 -25.13
N VAL A 204 4.26 -9.00 -24.21
CA VAL A 204 5.69 -9.26 -24.14
C VAL A 204 5.98 -10.77 -24.05
N ASP A 205 5.16 -11.58 -24.71
CA ASP A 205 5.26 -13.05 -24.74
C ASP A 205 6.57 -13.55 -25.37
N VAL A 206 7.30 -12.68 -26.07
CA VAL A 206 8.62 -12.99 -26.66
C VAL A 206 9.71 -13.23 -25.61
N PHE A 207 9.51 -12.74 -24.38
CA PHE A 207 10.46 -12.95 -23.28
C PHE A 207 10.14 -14.27 -22.58
N GLU A 208 11.19 -15.02 -22.21
CA GLU A 208 11.05 -16.30 -21.51
C GLU A 208 10.44 -16.09 -20.12
N SER A 209 10.95 -15.11 -19.36
CA SER A 209 10.50 -14.81 -18.00
C SER A 209 10.26 -13.31 -17.75
N SER A 210 9.53 -12.99 -16.67
CA SER A 210 9.41 -11.61 -16.17
C SER A 210 10.78 -10.96 -15.89
N ASP A 211 11.77 -11.75 -15.46
CA ASP A 211 13.12 -11.25 -15.18
C ASP A 211 13.88 -10.89 -16.46
N ASP A 212 13.57 -11.49 -17.61
CA ASP A 212 14.17 -11.10 -18.89
C ASP A 212 13.59 -9.77 -19.39
N VAL A 213 12.31 -9.51 -19.11
CA VAL A 213 11.71 -8.17 -19.30
C VAL A 213 12.44 -7.15 -18.41
N GLN A 214 12.70 -7.51 -17.15
CA GLN A 214 13.46 -6.65 -16.24
C GLN A 214 14.86 -6.34 -16.77
N LYS A 215 15.63 -7.36 -17.20
CA LYS A 215 16.99 -7.16 -17.74
C LYS A 215 16.97 -6.29 -18.99
N TYR A 216 15.94 -6.42 -19.82
CA TYR A 216 15.78 -5.64 -21.04
C TYR A 216 15.51 -4.15 -20.76
N LEU A 217 14.60 -3.86 -19.81
CA LEU A 217 14.21 -2.49 -19.48
C LEU A 217 15.21 -1.81 -18.53
N ASN A 218 15.74 -2.52 -17.53
CA ASN A 218 16.49 -1.99 -16.39
C ASN A 218 17.95 -2.48 -16.32
N LYS A 219 18.63 -2.62 -17.47
CA LYS A 219 20.00 -3.16 -17.56
C LYS A 219 21.01 -2.50 -16.59
N ASP A 220 20.78 -1.24 -16.20
CA ASP A 220 21.67 -0.45 -15.34
C ASP A 220 20.99 0.08 -14.06
N ALA A 221 19.86 -0.51 -13.63
CA ALA A 221 19.13 0.01 -12.47
C ALA A 221 19.88 -0.25 -11.15
N VAL A 222 20.22 0.83 -10.43
CA VAL A 222 20.74 0.78 -9.06
C VAL A 222 19.54 0.75 -8.11
N ALA A 223 19.13 -0.45 -7.71
CA ALA A 223 18.12 -0.63 -6.67
C ALA A 223 18.52 -1.78 -5.74
N LEU A 224 17.86 -1.88 -4.59
CA LEU A 224 18.23 -2.87 -3.58
C LEU A 224 17.87 -4.27 -4.09
N ASP A 225 18.82 -5.20 -4.04
CA ASP A 225 18.57 -6.60 -4.38
C ASP A 225 17.59 -7.26 -3.40
N GLU A 226 16.99 -8.36 -3.85
CA GLU A 226 15.95 -9.08 -3.11
C GLU A 226 16.48 -9.69 -1.82
N GLU A 227 17.71 -10.23 -1.82
CA GLU A 227 18.35 -10.79 -0.62
C GLU A 227 18.50 -9.75 0.50
N LYS A 228 18.87 -8.51 0.16
CA LYS A 228 18.92 -7.39 1.11
C LYS A 228 17.53 -7.00 1.60
N LEU A 229 16.50 -7.03 0.75
CA LEU A 229 15.13 -6.79 1.19
C LEU A 229 14.65 -7.88 2.15
N GLU A 230 14.91 -9.16 1.85
CA GLU A 230 14.60 -10.29 2.73
C GLU A 230 15.29 -10.14 4.10
N LEU A 231 16.56 -9.72 4.10
CA LEU A 231 17.30 -9.42 5.32
C LEU A 231 16.65 -8.28 6.13
N ILE A 232 16.24 -7.19 5.47
CA ILE A 232 15.52 -6.08 6.11
C ILE A 232 14.20 -6.57 6.73
N ASN A 233 13.42 -7.35 5.98
CA ASN A 233 12.16 -7.90 6.47
C ASN A 233 12.36 -8.87 7.64
N LYS A 234 13.40 -9.72 7.58
CA LYS A 234 13.79 -10.62 8.67
C LYS A 234 14.14 -9.85 9.94
N ILE A 235 14.92 -8.78 9.83
CA ILE A 235 15.30 -7.93 10.98
C ILE A 235 14.08 -7.21 11.55
N ASN A 236 13.15 -6.74 10.70
CA ASN A 236 11.94 -6.05 11.12
C ASN A 236 10.84 -6.96 11.67
N ALA A 237 10.89 -8.28 11.40
CA ALA A 237 9.78 -9.20 11.62
C ALA A 237 9.15 -9.09 13.01
N ARG A 238 9.96 -8.93 14.07
CA ARG A 238 9.45 -8.84 15.45
C ARG A 238 8.80 -7.50 15.78
N LEU A 239 9.26 -6.39 15.19
CA LEU A 239 8.59 -5.10 15.32
C LEU A 239 7.26 -5.10 14.54
N THR A 240 7.23 -5.73 13.36
CA THR A 240 6.00 -5.95 12.59
C THR A 240 4.98 -6.76 13.38
N VAL A 241 5.41 -7.87 14.01
CA VAL A 241 4.53 -8.67 14.88
C VAL A 241 4.06 -7.86 16.09
N SER A 242 4.94 -7.06 16.70
CA SER A 242 4.58 -6.19 17.83
C SER A 242 3.50 -5.15 17.45
N TYR A 243 3.60 -4.56 16.24
CA TYR A 243 2.59 -3.65 15.69
C TYR A 243 1.25 -4.36 15.45
N ILE A 244 1.25 -5.52 14.80
CA ILE A 244 0.01 -6.30 14.57
C ILE A 244 -0.63 -6.71 15.91
N ASN A 245 0.18 -7.12 16.89
CA ASN A 245 -0.33 -7.50 18.20
C ASN A 245 -0.95 -6.32 18.97
N SER A 246 -0.46 -5.08 18.81
CA SER A 246 -1.12 -3.92 19.43
C SER A 246 -2.45 -3.57 18.77
N LEU A 247 -2.58 -3.77 17.45
CA LEU A 247 -3.86 -3.66 16.75
C LEU A 247 -4.89 -4.68 17.26
N ILE A 248 -4.46 -5.93 17.47
CA ILE A 248 -5.32 -6.99 18.03
C ILE A 248 -5.73 -6.66 19.48
N LYS A 249 -4.77 -6.26 20.33
CA LYS A 249 -5.01 -6.07 21.76
C LYS A 249 -5.87 -4.85 22.05
N ASN A 250 -5.62 -3.73 21.36
CA ASN A 250 -6.38 -2.50 21.53
C ASN A 250 -6.43 -1.70 20.23
N PRO A 251 -7.44 -1.91 19.36
CA PRO A 251 -7.56 -1.24 18.06
C PRO A 251 -7.91 0.27 18.17
N TYR A 252 -8.07 0.80 19.39
CA TYR A 252 -8.31 2.23 19.63
C TYR A 252 -7.09 2.96 20.22
N ASP A 253 -5.97 2.26 20.46
CA ASP A 253 -4.73 2.84 20.95
C ASP A 253 -3.88 3.41 19.80
N PHE A 254 -4.41 4.44 19.14
CA PHE A 254 -3.80 5.07 17.98
C PHE A 254 -2.38 5.57 18.24
N PHE A 255 -2.09 6.01 19.45
CA PHE A 255 -0.74 6.46 19.82
C PHE A 255 0.25 5.29 19.75
N THR A 256 -0.08 4.16 20.36
CA THR A 256 0.78 2.97 20.36
C THR A 256 0.92 2.38 18.96
N HIS A 257 -0.13 2.39 18.13
CA HIS A 257 -0.05 1.94 16.73
C HIS A 257 0.93 2.80 15.93
N ARG A 258 0.82 4.13 16.01
CA ARG A 258 1.72 5.06 15.33
C ARG A 258 3.16 4.93 15.81
N LEU A 259 3.38 4.80 17.12
CA LEU A 259 4.70 4.59 17.71
C LEU A 259 5.34 3.29 17.23
N LYS A 260 4.61 2.17 17.23
CA LYS A 260 5.13 0.90 16.72
C LYS A 260 5.35 0.94 15.20
N PHE A 261 4.49 1.59 14.43
CA PHE A 261 4.68 1.81 13.01
C PHE A 261 5.97 2.61 12.73
N ASN A 262 6.18 3.73 13.43
CA ASN A 262 7.42 4.50 13.33
C ASN A 262 8.66 3.64 13.62
N SER A 263 8.58 2.76 14.62
CA SER A 263 9.70 1.89 14.96
C SER A 263 10.09 0.93 13.82
N VAL A 264 9.11 0.41 13.06
CA VAL A 264 9.34 -0.41 11.87
C VAL A 264 10.09 0.40 10.81
N LEU A 265 9.69 1.66 10.58
CA LEU A 265 10.34 2.50 9.57
C LEU A 265 11.76 2.91 9.96
N ASN A 266 11.98 3.28 11.23
CA ASN A 266 13.29 3.64 11.73
C ASN A 266 14.25 2.44 11.72
N GLN A 267 13.77 1.25 12.11
CA GLN A 267 14.57 0.03 12.02
C GLN A 267 14.91 -0.31 10.57
N THR A 268 13.97 -0.14 9.65
CA THR A 268 14.20 -0.29 8.21
C THR A 268 15.31 0.63 7.71
N ASP A 269 15.28 1.91 8.10
CA ASP A 269 16.30 2.87 7.69
C ASP A 269 17.69 2.59 8.29
N GLU A 270 17.75 2.19 9.57
CA GLU A 270 19.00 1.77 10.21
C GLU A 270 19.61 0.56 9.50
N THR A 271 18.78 -0.45 9.18
CA THR A 271 19.24 -1.65 8.47
C THR A 271 19.69 -1.31 7.06
N LEU A 272 18.95 -0.48 6.33
CA LEU A 272 19.35 -0.03 4.99
C LEU A 272 20.69 0.71 5.04
N SER A 273 20.87 1.63 6.00
CA SER A 273 22.14 2.35 6.16
C SER A 273 23.30 1.40 6.43
N ALA A 274 23.09 0.37 7.26
CA ALA A 274 24.11 -0.63 7.55
C ALA A 274 24.51 -1.42 6.29
N ILE A 275 23.53 -1.81 5.49
CA ILE A 275 23.72 -2.52 4.22
C ILE A 275 24.49 -1.65 3.22
N VAL A 276 24.08 -0.40 3.01
CA VAL A 276 24.73 0.53 2.07
C VAL A 276 26.18 0.82 2.49
N ASN A 277 26.44 0.91 3.79
CA ASN A 277 27.77 1.17 4.34
C ASN A 277 28.63 -0.10 4.49
N ASN A 278 28.12 -1.29 4.14
CA ASN A 278 28.76 -2.59 4.36
C ASN A 278 29.17 -2.85 5.83
N ASP A 279 28.38 -2.37 6.80
CA ASP A 279 28.63 -2.57 8.24
C ASP A 279 28.13 -3.96 8.69
N ASN A 280 28.91 -4.97 8.34
CA ASN A 280 28.59 -6.38 8.63
C ASN A 280 28.52 -6.69 10.14
N GLU A 281 29.22 -5.94 10.99
CA GLU A 281 29.16 -6.14 12.44
C GLU A 281 27.82 -5.67 12.98
N PHE A 282 27.35 -4.49 12.57
CA PHE A 282 26.06 -3.98 12.97
C PHE A 282 24.90 -4.81 12.41
N ILE A 283 24.98 -5.25 11.15
CA ILE A 283 23.99 -6.18 10.55
C ILE A 283 23.84 -7.44 11.42
N LYS A 284 24.95 -8.08 11.80
CA LYS A 284 24.92 -9.28 12.67
C LYS A 284 24.29 -9.02 14.03
N LYS A 285 24.52 -7.84 14.63
CA LYS A 285 23.88 -7.44 15.89
C LYS A 285 22.36 -7.30 15.71
N LEU A 286 21.92 -6.71 14.60
CA LEU A 286 20.49 -6.58 14.28
C LEU A 286 19.83 -7.94 14.03
N GLU A 287 20.48 -8.84 13.30
CA GLU A 287 20.00 -10.20 13.08
C GLU A 287 19.90 -11.00 14.39
N TYR A 288 20.93 -10.93 15.23
CA TYR A 288 20.93 -11.59 16.54
C TYR A 288 19.80 -11.05 17.41
N TRP A 289 19.61 -9.73 17.45
CA TRP A 289 18.50 -9.11 18.18
C TRP A 289 17.14 -9.59 17.65
N ALA A 290 16.97 -9.62 16.32
CA ALA A 290 15.72 -10.06 15.70
C ALA A 290 15.42 -11.54 16.00
N ALA A 291 16.44 -12.39 16.08
CA ALA A 291 16.30 -13.81 16.37
C ALA A 291 16.06 -14.12 17.86
N PHE A 292 16.70 -13.38 18.78
CA PHE A 292 16.83 -13.81 20.18
C PHE A 292 16.33 -12.81 21.23
N ALA A 293 15.95 -11.59 20.88
CA ALA A 293 15.48 -10.66 21.89
C ALA A 293 14.22 -11.21 22.62
N PRO A 294 14.01 -10.97 23.92
CA PRO A 294 12.73 -11.25 24.55
C PRO A 294 11.67 -10.23 24.13
N ASP A 295 10.38 -10.53 24.31
CA ASP A 295 9.27 -9.63 23.96
C ASP A 295 9.37 -8.27 24.65
N GLU A 296 9.78 -8.24 25.92
CA GLU A 296 10.01 -6.99 26.66
C GLU A 296 11.03 -6.08 25.97
N GLN A 297 12.12 -6.64 25.44
CA GLN A 297 13.12 -5.87 24.72
C GLN A 297 12.60 -5.37 23.36
N VAL A 298 11.70 -6.11 22.72
CA VAL A 298 11.02 -5.64 21.50
C VAL A 298 10.12 -4.48 21.79
N GLU A 299 9.29 -4.57 22.83
CA GLU A 299 8.40 -3.48 23.22
C GLU A 299 9.22 -2.23 23.63
N ARG A 300 10.31 -2.41 24.37
CA ARG A 300 11.21 -1.30 24.73
C ARG A 300 11.83 -0.67 23.48
N LYS A 301 12.33 -1.47 22.54
CA LYS A 301 12.92 -0.95 21.30
C LYS A 301 11.86 -0.24 20.44
N ALA A 302 10.66 -0.80 20.32
CA ALA A 302 9.55 -0.17 19.61
C ALA A 302 9.20 1.19 20.22
N ALA A 303 9.17 1.28 21.56
CA ALA A 303 8.96 2.54 22.26
C ALA A 303 10.10 3.55 22.04
N THR A 304 11.36 3.14 22.18
CA THR A 304 12.49 4.05 22.02
C THR A 304 12.62 4.54 20.57
N MET A 305 12.57 3.63 19.60
CA MET A 305 12.72 3.99 18.19
C MET A 305 11.48 4.69 17.63
N GLY A 306 10.29 4.30 18.08
CA GLY A 306 9.03 4.85 17.59
C GLY A 306 8.80 6.32 17.93
N MET A 307 9.47 6.82 18.97
CA MET A 307 9.44 8.23 19.35
C MET A 307 10.16 9.15 18.37
N PHE A 308 11.11 8.63 17.60
CA PHE A 308 11.78 9.41 16.56
C PHE A 308 10.90 9.48 15.31
N THR A 309 10.67 10.70 14.81
CA THR A 309 9.96 10.91 13.54
C THR A 309 10.76 10.28 12.40
N PRO A 310 10.21 9.28 11.67
CA PRO A 310 10.92 8.68 10.56
C PRO A 310 11.19 9.68 9.44
N ARG A 311 12.33 9.53 8.76
CA ARG A 311 12.64 10.36 7.58
C ARG A 311 11.54 10.20 6.53
N VAL A 312 11.33 11.25 5.75
CA VAL A 312 10.50 11.16 4.55
C VAL A 312 11.33 10.47 3.45
N ALA A 313 10.85 9.35 2.95
CA ALA A 313 11.38 8.64 1.79
C ALA A 313 10.38 8.75 0.64
N GLY A 314 10.87 8.77 -0.60
CA GLY A 314 10.00 8.69 -1.76
C GLY A 314 9.27 7.36 -1.75
N GLY A 315 7.94 7.36 -1.61
CA GLY A 315 7.14 6.15 -1.80
C GLY A 315 6.75 6.00 -3.27
N PRO A 316 6.37 4.81 -3.74
CA PRO A 316 5.55 4.70 -4.93
C PRO A 316 4.21 5.38 -4.66
N CYS A 317 3.98 6.48 -5.38
CA CYS A 317 2.79 6.64 -6.20
C CYS A 317 1.45 6.14 -5.61
N PRO A 318 0.57 6.99 -5.02
CA PRO A 318 0.72 8.40 -4.70
C PRO A 318 1.11 8.59 -3.23
N GLY A 319 2.09 9.44 -2.97
CA GLY A 319 2.44 9.88 -1.62
C GLY A 319 3.87 9.58 -1.19
N VAL A 320 4.13 9.82 0.08
CA VAL A 320 5.45 9.67 0.69
C VAL A 320 5.48 8.46 1.62
N SER A 321 6.64 7.79 1.68
CA SER A 321 6.92 6.87 2.76
C SER A 321 7.41 7.66 3.96
N ALA A 322 6.54 7.93 4.93
CA ALA A 322 6.88 8.65 6.15
C ALA A 322 6.19 8.04 7.37
N GLY A 323 6.57 8.51 8.55
CA GLY A 323 5.89 8.19 9.81
C GLY A 323 5.21 9.40 10.42
N PHE A 324 4.84 9.26 11.68
CA PHE A 324 4.13 10.28 12.45
C PHE A 324 5.12 11.08 13.28
N ASN A 325 4.96 12.40 13.33
CA ASN A 325 5.55 13.18 14.41
C ASN A 325 4.71 12.94 15.66
N LEU A 326 5.29 12.38 16.73
CA LEU A 326 4.57 12.13 17.98
C LEU A 326 4.60 13.32 18.94
N ALA A 327 5.42 14.35 18.66
CA ALA A 327 5.54 15.57 19.46
C ALA A 327 4.57 16.68 19.02
N SER A 328 4.22 16.73 17.73
CA SER A 328 3.08 17.51 17.23
C SER A 328 1.90 16.56 17.04
N ALA A 329 0.68 16.94 17.44
CA ALA A 329 -0.52 16.15 17.21
C ALA A 329 -0.94 16.19 15.73
N GLU A 330 -0.07 15.73 14.83
CA GLU A 330 -0.37 15.58 13.41
C GLU A 330 -1.37 14.44 13.24
N ASN A 331 -2.62 14.82 13.01
CA ASN A 331 -3.64 13.92 12.52
C ASN A 331 -3.42 13.73 11.02
N ILE A 332 -2.73 12.66 10.64
CA ILE A 332 -2.68 12.22 9.25
C ILE A 332 -3.96 11.44 8.95
N ASN A 333 -5.06 12.16 8.72
CA ASN A 333 -6.31 11.59 8.24
C ASN A 333 -6.27 11.49 6.71
N ASN A 334 -5.34 10.73 6.12
CA ASN A 334 -5.37 10.57 4.66
C ASN A 334 -5.00 9.16 4.17
N PRO A 335 -6.00 8.33 3.82
CA PRO A 335 -5.81 6.93 3.45
C PRO A 335 -5.18 6.72 2.07
N TYR A 336 -3.85 6.62 1.98
CA TYR A 336 -3.22 6.02 0.82
C TYR A 336 -2.42 4.82 1.28
N SER A 337 -2.74 3.66 0.72
CA SER A 337 -1.74 2.61 0.67
C SER A 337 -1.75 1.89 -0.66
N VAL A 338 -0.60 1.87 -1.34
CA VAL A 338 -0.34 0.98 -2.48
C VAL A 338 -0.01 -0.43 -2.03
N ALA A 339 0.27 -0.63 -0.74
CA ALA A 339 -0.08 -1.88 -0.12
C ALA A 339 -1.61 -1.99 -0.24
N GLN A 340 -2.09 -2.92 -1.05
CA GLN A 340 -3.47 -3.27 -1.38
C GLN A 340 -4.58 -2.56 -0.56
N PHE A 341 -5.51 -1.92 -1.27
CA PHE A 341 -6.58 -1.12 -0.69
C PHE A 341 -7.52 -1.95 0.20
N GLY A 342 -7.78 -1.43 1.41
CA GLY A 342 -8.35 -2.16 2.55
C GLY A 342 -9.60 -2.99 2.27
N GLN A 343 -9.74 -4.07 3.03
CA GLN A 343 -10.86 -4.98 2.94
C GLN A 343 -12.14 -4.30 3.45
N LYS A 344 -13.18 -4.31 2.62
CA LYS A 344 -14.50 -3.82 3.04
C LYS A 344 -15.21 -4.96 3.80
N LYS A 345 -15.35 -4.85 5.12
CA LYS A 345 -16.61 -5.26 5.74
C LYS A 345 -17.52 -4.04 5.74
N THR A 346 -18.47 -4.06 4.80
CA THR A 346 -19.52 -3.06 4.71
C THR A 346 -20.54 -3.35 5.80
N GLU A 347 -20.54 -2.56 6.86
CA GLU A 347 -21.78 -2.24 7.55
C GLU A 347 -21.80 -0.73 7.77
N GLN A 348 -22.33 0.00 6.77
CA GLN A 348 -22.95 1.28 7.06
C GLN A 348 -24.20 0.96 7.86
N THR A 349 -24.11 1.02 9.19
CA THR A 349 -25.30 0.91 10.03
C THR A 349 -25.98 2.28 10.02
N THR A 350 -27.20 2.34 9.50
CA THR A 350 -28.05 3.54 9.59
C THR A 350 -28.80 3.50 10.92
N LEU A 351 -28.73 4.58 11.70
CA LEU A 351 -29.38 4.70 13.00
C LEU A 351 -30.44 5.81 12.94
N CYS A 352 -31.70 5.46 13.21
CA CYS A 352 -32.75 6.43 13.50
C CYS A 352 -32.47 7.09 14.86
N CYS A 353 -32.07 8.35 14.87
CA CYS A 353 -31.80 9.09 16.10
C CYS A 353 -32.22 10.56 15.99
N LYS A 354 -32.40 11.22 17.13
CA LYS A 354 -32.62 12.66 17.18
C LYS A 354 -31.26 13.35 17.21
N CYS A 355 -30.96 14.17 16.20
CA CYS A 355 -29.70 14.89 16.13
C CYS A 355 -29.58 15.87 17.32
N PRO A 356 -28.54 15.82 18.14
CA PRO A 356 -28.39 16.71 19.30
C PRO A 356 -28.18 18.18 18.88
N PHE A 357 -27.74 18.40 17.64
CA PHE A 357 -27.41 19.74 17.13
C PHE A 357 -28.57 20.45 16.45
N CYS A 358 -29.37 19.75 15.65
CA CYS A 358 -30.51 20.34 14.93
C CYS A 358 -31.86 19.86 15.46
N GLN A 359 -31.87 18.94 16.44
CA GLN A 359 -33.06 18.40 17.10
C GLN A 359 -34.06 17.71 16.16
N ARG A 360 -33.71 17.47 14.90
CA ARG A 360 -34.52 16.69 13.94
C ARG A 360 -34.27 15.20 14.12
N GLN A 361 -35.32 14.41 13.91
CA GLN A 361 -35.20 12.96 13.79
C GLN A 361 -34.63 12.65 12.41
N VAL A 362 -33.54 11.89 12.39
CA VAL A 362 -32.78 11.61 11.16
C VAL A 362 -32.35 10.15 11.12
N GLU A 363 -32.19 9.63 9.91
CA GLU A 363 -31.46 8.41 9.65
C GLU A 363 -29.98 8.76 9.45
N ALA A 364 -29.20 8.64 10.52
CA ALA A 364 -27.79 9.00 10.51
C ALA A 364 -26.94 7.79 10.13
N ALA A 365 -26.01 7.98 9.18
CA ALA A 365 -25.03 6.97 8.81
C ALA A 365 -23.90 6.94 9.86
N ILE A 366 -23.53 5.73 10.29
CA ILE A 366 -22.39 5.51 11.18
C ILE A 366 -21.20 5.04 10.34
N GLY A 367 -20.06 5.73 10.48
CA GLY A 367 -18.83 5.40 9.76
C GLY A 367 -17.60 5.96 10.48
N GLY A 368 -16.51 5.19 10.54
CA GLY A 368 -15.24 5.66 11.12
C GLY A 368 -15.29 6.01 12.61
N GLY A 369 -16.26 5.49 13.38
CA GLY A 369 -16.44 5.84 14.80
C GLY A 369 -17.14 7.19 15.03
N ARG A 370 -17.79 7.74 13.99
CA ARG A 370 -18.58 8.97 14.07
C ARG A 370 -19.98 8.71 13.53
N ILE A 371 -20.94 9.49 14.03
CA ILE A 371 -22.31 9.58 13.52
C ILE A 371 -22.51 10.97 12.94
N SER A 372 -23.04 11.04 11.71
CA SER A 372 -23.22 12.29 10.97
C SER A 372 -24.69 12.53 10.67
N CYS A 373 -25.18 13.73 10.99
CA CYS A 373 -26.55 14.13 10.69
C CYS A 373 -26.67 14.60 9.23
N PRO A 374 -27.52 13.97 8.39
CA PRO A 374 -27.68 14.36 6.99
C PRO A 374 -28.27 15.77 6.83
N GLU A 375 -29.14 16.18 7.75
CA GLU A 375 -29.85 17.47 7.67
C GLU A 375 -28.98 18.69 7.98
N CYS A 376 -27.96 18.57 8.83
CA CYS A 376 -27.18 19.72 9.30
C CYS A 376 -25.66 19.52 9.17
N GLY A 377 -25.20 18.40 8.61
CA GLY A 377 -23.79 18.08 8.37
C GLY A 377 -22.91 17.89 9.61
N LYS A 378 -23.45 18.11 10.82
CA LYS A 378 -22.68 18.00 12.07
C LYS A 378 -22.47 16.54 12.46
N SER A 379 -21.28 16.25 12.97
CA SER A 379 -20.84 14.88 13.28
C SER A 379 -20.31 14.77 14.71
N ALA A 380 -20.75 13.75 15.45
CA ALA A 380 -20.30 13.45 16.81
C ALA A 380 -19.54 12.11 16.87
N PRO A 381 -18.64 11.90 17.85
CA PRO A 381 -18.11 10.57 18.14
C PRO A 381 -19.26 9.63 18.48
N TYR A 382 -19.25 8.43 17.89
CA TYR A 382 -20.22 7.39 18.19
C TYR A 382 -19.55 6.32 19.05
N SER A 383 -19.92 6.27 20.33
CA SER A 383 -19.70 5.12 21.19
C SER A 383 -21.03 4.42 21.40
N LYS A 384 -21.08 3.09 21.23
CA LYS A 384 -22.20 2.30 21.76
C LYS A 384 -22.11 2.41 23.27
N LEU A 385 -22.94 3.27 23.86
CA LEU A 385 -23.24 3.21 25.28
C LEU A 385 -24.06 1.93 25.48
N ASN A 386 -23.60 1.05 26.36
CA ASN A 386 -24.41 -0.04 26.89
C ASN A 386 -25.64 0.51 27.62
#